data_AF-A0A1G2XPD3-F1
#
_entry.id   AF-A0A1G2XPD3-F1
#
_cell.length_a   1.000
_cell.length_b   1.000
_cell.length_c   1.000
_cell.angle_alpha   90.00
_cell.angle_beta   90.00
_cell.angle_gamma   90.00
#
_symmetry.space_group_name_H-M   'P 1'
#
loop_
_entity.id
_entity.type
_entity.pdbx_description
1 polymer ?
#
loop_
_entity_poly.entity_id
_entity_poly.type
_entity_poly.pdbx_seq_one_letter_code
_entity_poly.pdbx_strand_id
1 'polypeptide(L)'
;MADEITVAERWSTRKTAVGSSKGSTVEYIIQGTDDDVDALDALLSACPDTWNDVPRSGRSVEQIADKIWIGTVTYGYGSKNTADIEYNFDTGGGTQKITQTISPLTVRAYGTQPPDFKGAINVDDNSVNGIDIIVPVYNFSETRQVSSDLINDGFKSAIFTLVSKVNNAVWHGFAAGEVLFMGASGSRHSRTGDVELTYKFAASPNKSNITIGSISGIEKKGWEYLWVRYEKSTDQNCLIQIPRAVYVHQVYESGTFTALGLGD
;
A
#
# COMPACT_ATOMS: atom_id res chain seq x y z
N MET A 1 4.45 28.26 -55.02
CA MET A 1 3.14 28.31 -54.36
C MET A 1 3.02 26.98 -53.66
N ALA A 2 2.88 26.97 -52.33
CA ALA A 2 2.62 25.71 -51.63
C ALA A 2 1.26 25.21 -52.12
N ASP A 3 1.19 23.95 -52.55
CA ASP A 3 -0.08 23.34 -52.92
C ASP A 3 -0.97 23.30 -51.67
N GLU A 4 -2.26 23.61 -51.83
CA GLU A 4 -3.20 23.60 -50.72
C GLU A 4 -3.41 22.15 -50.26
N ILE A 5 -3.08 21.86 -48.99
CA ILE A 5 -3.28 20.52 -48.43
C ILE A 5 -4.77 20.32 -48.16
N THR A 6 -5.35 19.28 -48.77
CA THR A 6 -6.76 18.93 -48.58
C THR A 6 -6.88 17.62 -47.81
N VAL A 7 -7.82 17.57 -46.87
CA VAL A 7 -8.10 16.38 -46.06
C VAL A 7 -9.58 16.06 -46.15
N ALA A 8 -9.91 14.88 -46.64
CA ALA A 8 -11.29 14.41 -46.77
C ALA A 8 -11.46 13.02 -46.15
N GLU A 9 -12.54 12.82 -45.39
CA GLU A 9 -12.82 11.50 -44.80
C GLU A 9 -13.11 10.47 -45.91
N ARG A 10 -12.48 9.30 -45.81
CA ARG A 10 -12.75 8.16 -46.68
C ARG A 10 -13.96 7.38 -46.15
N TRP A 11 -15.16 7.81 -46.55
CA TRP A 11 -16.43 7.27 -46.03
C TRP A 11 -16.59 5.74 -46.19
N SER A 12 -15.90 5.12 -47.15
CA SER A 12 -16.00 3.69 -47.47
C SER A 12 -15.37 2.74 -46.44
N THR A 13 -14.57 3.25 -45.49
CA THR A 13 -13.76 2.39 -44.58
C THR A 13 -14.11 2.54 -43.11
N ARG A 14 -15.25 3.17 -42.79
CA ARG A 14 -15.77 3.26 -41.42
C ARG A 14 -15.90 1.90 -40.76
N LYS A 15 -15.13 1.68 -39.70
CA LYS A 15 -15.25 0.49 -38.83
C LYS A 15 -15.54 0.93 -37.41
N THR A 16 -16.71 0.53 -36.92
CA THR A 16 -17.14 0.77 -35.52
C THR A 16 -17.31 -0.59 -34.84
N ALA A 17 -16.63 -0.79 -33.71
CA ALA A 17 -16.82 -1.97 -32.88
C ALA A 17 -17.62 -1.60 -31.61
N VAL A 18 -18.67 -2.38 -31.30
CA VAL A 18 -19.50 -2.20 -30.10
C VAL A 18 -19.34 -3.43 -29.20
N GLY A 19 -18.86 -3.24 -27.97
CA GLY A 19 -18.55 -4.30 -27.00
C GLY A 19 -17.66 -3.80 -25.85
N SER A 20 -17.11 -4.70 -25.03
CA SER A 20 -16.26 -4.37 -23.86
C SER A 20 -14.98 -3.57 -24.18
N SER A 21 -14.61 -3.49 -25.46
CA SER A 21 -13.61 -2.56 -25.99
C SER A 21 -14.29 -1.62 -27.00
N LYS A 22 -14.79 -0.47 -26.54
CA LYS A 22 -15.26 0.59 -27.44
C LYS A 22 -14.06 1.14 -28.23
N GLY A 23 -14.08 0.96 -29.55
CA GLY A 23 -13.05 1.47 -30.45
C GLY A 23 -13.61 1.77 -31.83
N SER A 24 -13.10 2.81 -32.48
CA SER A 24 -13.48 3.20 -33.84
C SER A 24 -12.24 3.57 -34.64
N THR A 25 -12.21 3.19 -35.91
CA THR A 25 -11.14 3.59 -36.84
C THR A 25 -11.76 4.35 -37.99
N VAL A 26 -11.20 5.53 -38.28
CA VAL A 26 -11.63 6.42 -39.37
C VAL A 26 -10.43 6.71 -40.25
N GLU A 27 -10.59 6.56 -41.56
CA GLU A 27 -9.54 6.87 -42.53
C GLU A 27 -9.86 8.17 -43.28
N TYR A 28 -8.80 8.86 -43.69
CA TYR A 28 -8.83 10.12 -44.43
C TYR A 28 -7.92 10.01 -45.64
N ILE A 29 -8.27 10.70 -46.71
CA ILE A 29 -7.38 10.92 -47.86
C ILE A 29 -6.81 12.33 -47.69
N ILE A 30 -5.49 12.43 -47.72
CA ILE A 30 -4.75 13.69 -47.62
C ILE A 30 -4.05 13.89 -48.97
N GLN A 31 -4.20 15.08 -49.55
CA GLN A 31 -3.59 15.41 -50.84
C GLN A 31 -2.89 16.77 -50.77
N GLY A 32 -1.84 16.96 -51.57
CA GLY A 32 -1.19 18.27 -51.73
C GLY A 32 0.15 18.44 -51.01
N THR A 33 0.66 17.38 -50.36
CA THR A 33 2.00 17.37 -49.76
C THR A 33 2.70 16.03 -49.98
N ASP A 34 4.00 16.04 -50.26
CA ASP A 34 4.90 14.89 -50.28
C ASP A 34 5.70 14.72 -48.98
N ASP A 35 5.46 15.59 -47.99
CA ASP A 35 6.05 15.55 -46.65
C ASP A 35 5.11 14.84 -45.66
N ASP A 36 5.64 13.86 -44.93
CA ASP A 36 4.89 13.03 -43.98
C ASP A 36 4.49 13.79 -42.71
N VAL A 37 5.28 14.78 -42.30
CA VAL A 37 5.01 15.66 -41.16
C VAL A 37 3.84 16.59 -41.48
N ASP A 38 3.88 17.24 -42.65
CA ASP A 38 2.79 18.10 -43.12
C ASP A 38 1.48 17.30 -43.29
N ALA A 39 1.56 16.05 -43.76
CA ALA A 39 0.40 15.16 -43.85
C ALA A 39 -0.17 14.79 -42.46
N LEU A 40 0.69 14.50 -41.48
CA LEU A 40 0.29 14.19 -40.10
C LEU A 40 -0.36 15.39 -39.39
N ASP A 41 0.14 16.59 -39.61
CA ASP A 41 -0.39 17.81 -39.01
C ASP A 41 -1.73 18.23 -39.64
N ALA A 42 -1.85 18.10 -40.96
CA ALA A 42 -3.12 18.28 -41.66
C ALA A 42 -4.18 17.28 -41.17
N LEU A 43 -3.81 16.01 -40.97
CA LEU A 43 -4.69 14.98 -40.39
C LEU A 43 -5.11 15.33 -38.96
N LEU A 44 -4.18 15.79 -38.12
CA LEU A 44 -4.45 16.22 -36.75
C LEU A 44 -5.48 17.34 -36.71
N SER A 45 -5.36 18.33 -37.60
CA SER A 45 -6.25 19.49 -37.67
C SER A 45 -7.64 19.14 -38.19
N ALA A 46 -7.74 18.19 -39.13
CA ALA A 46 -9.00 17.82 -39.78
C ALA A 46 -9.84 16.81 -38.98
N CYS A 47 -9.22 15.94 -38.18
CA CYS A 47 -9.95 14.92 -37.43
C CYS A 47 -10.44 15.41 -36.06
N PRO A 48 -11.65 15.01 -35.62
CA PRO A 48 -12.16 15.35 -34.28
C PRO A 48 -11.31 14.81 -33.13
N ASP A 49 -11.35 15.50 -31.98
CA ASP A 49 -10.70 15.01 -30.75
C ASP A 49 -11.44 13.83 -30.09
N THR A 50 -12.74 13.69 -30.38
CA THR A 50 -13.60 12.61 -29.90
C THR A 50 -14.50 12.08 -31.01
N TRP A 51 -14.81 10.79 -30.94
CA TRP A 51 -15.76 10.12 -31.83
C TRP A 51 -16.72 9.28 -31.00
N ASN A 52 -18.03 9.60 -31.02
CA ASN A 52 -19.04 8.95 -30.18
C ASN A 52 -18.64 8.87 -28.69
N ASP A 53 -18.17 10.00 -28.13
CA ASP A 53 -17.66 10.14 -26.75
C ASP A 53 -16.40 9.30 -26.41
N VAL A 54 -15.74 8.74 -27.43
CA VAL A 54 -14.46 8.04 -27.27
C VAL A 54 -13.32 8.95 -27.74
N PRO A 55 -12.26 9.17 -26.93
CA PRO A 55 -11.15 10.03 -27.31
C PRO A 55 -10.29 9.40 -28.41
N ARG A 56 -9.66 10.25 -29.21
CA ARG A 56 -8.63 9.85 -30.18
C ARG A 56 -7.41 9.25 -29.45
N SER A 57 -7.02 8.04 -29.84
CA SER A 57 -5.91 7.27 -29.26
C SER A 57 -4.66 7.20 -30.15
N GLY A 58 -4.80 7.39 -31.46
CA GLY A 58 -3.66 7.30 -32.38
C GLY A 58 -3.93 7.85 -33.77
N ARG A 59 -2.85 8.13 -34.50
CA ARG A 59 -2.89 8.57 -35.90
C ARG A 59 -1.67 8.01 -36.64
N SER A 60 -1.83 7.69 -37.91
CA SER A 60 -0.74 7.32 -38.82
C SER A 60 -1.06 7.78 -40.24
N VAL A 61 -0.04 7.97 -41.07
CA VAL A 61 -0.20 8.24 -42.50
C VAL A 61 0.59 7.22 -43.30
N GLU A 62 0.07 6.81 -44.44
CA GLU A 62 0.71 5.92 -45.40
C GLU A 62 0.66 6.56 -46.78
N GLN A 63 1.81 6.78 -47.42
CA GLN A 63 1.86 7.36 -48.76
C GLN A 63 1.39 6.34 -49.79
N ILE A 64 0.42 6.71 -50.63
CA ILE A 64 -0.14 5.80 -51.65
C ILE A 64 0.12 6.27 -53.08
N ALA A 65 0.45 7.54 -53.28
CA ALA A 65 0.89 8.09 -54.55
C ALA A 65 1.64 9.42 -54.32
N ASP A 66 2.16 10.01 -55.39
CA ASP A 66 2.76 11.35 -55.34
C ASP A 66 1.78 12.34 -54.73
N LYS A 67 2.22 12.99 -53.66
CA LYS A 67 1.44 13.92 -52.83
C LYS A 67 0.09 13.41 -52.30
N ILE A 68 -0.12 12.09 -52.19
CA ILE A 68 -1.37 11.50 -51.69
C ILE A 68 -1.08 10.48 -50.59
N TRP A 69 -1.79 10.62 -49.47
CA TRP A 69 -1.66 9.78 -48.28
C TRP A 69 -3.02 9.23 -47.83
N ILE A 70 -2.99 8.04 -47.24
CA ILE A 70 -4.07 7.53 -46.39
C ILE A 70 -3.71 7.84 -44.93
N GLY A 71 -4.50 8.71 -44.30
CA GLY A 71 -4.44 8.95 -42.86
C GLY A 71 -5.36 8.00 -42.12
N THR A 72 -4.85 7.23 -41.16
CA THR A 72 -5.67 6.39 -40.27
C THR A 72 -5.72 7.02 -38.89
N VAL A 73 -6.92 7.22 -38.35
CA VAL A 73 -7.15 7.72 -36.99
C VAL A 73 -7.86 6.64 -36.18
N THR A 74 -7.30 6.30 -35.02
CA THR A 74 -7.91 5.37 -34.07
C THR A 74 -8.47 6.13 -32.88
N TYR A 75 -9.69 5.77 -32.51
CA TYR A 75 -10.40 6.23 -31.32
C TYR A 75 -10.59 5.05 -30.40
N GLY A 76 -10.23 5.22 -29.14
CA GLY A 76 -10.28 4.18 -28.13
C GLY A 76 -9.78 4.73 -26.82
N TYR A 77 -10.10 4.06 -25.72
CA TYR A 77 -9.50 4.37 -24.41
C TYR A 77 -8.06 3.84 -24.29
N GLY A 78 -7.33 3.76 -25.41
CA GLY A 78 -5.96 3.28 -25.49
C GLY A 78 -4.94 4.38 -25.17
N SER A 79 -4.17 4.14 -24.12
CA SER A 79 -3.10 4.94 -23.51
C SER A 79 -2.46 5.98 -24.43
N LYS A 80 -2.78 7.27 -24.19
CA LYS A 80 -1.88 8.36 -24.62
C LYS A 80 -0.53 8.11 -23.94
N ASN A 81 0.48 7.82 -24.75
CA ASN A 81 1.89 7.81 -24.35
C ASN A 81 2.19 9.14 -23.62
N THR A 82 2.25 9.08 -22.30
CA THR A 82 2.58 10.23 -21.46
C THR A 82 3.53 9.73 -20.40
N ALA A 83 4.85 9.85 -20.62
CA ALA A 83 5.89 9.79 -19.58
C ALA A 83 5.55 8.92 -18.35
N ASP A 84 5.27 7.64 -18.55
CA ASP A 84 4.76 6.79 -17.46
C ASP A 84 5.89 6.48 -16.48
N ILE A 85 5.81 7.11 -15.31
CA ILE A 85 6.60 6.75 -14.15
C ILE A 85 5.97 5.50 -13.55
N GLU A 86 6.63 4.35 -13.69
CA GLU A 86 6.33 3.15 -12.92
C GLU A 86 6.70 3.43 -11.45
N TYR A 87 5.68 3.55 -10.61
CA TYR A 87 5.85 3.78 -9.19
C TYR A 87 5.68 2.46 -8.46
N ASN A 88 6.78 1.95 -7.91
CA ASN A 88 6.77 0.86 -6.95
C ASN A 88 7.23 1.40 -5.60
N PHE A 89 6.48 1.13 -4.55
CA PHE A 89 6.92 1.41 -3.19
C PHE A 89 6.57 0.24 -2.29
N ASP A 90 7.40 0.01 -1.28
CA ASP A 90 7.14 -0.93 -0.19
C ASP A 90 7.56 -0.22 1.10
N THR A 91 6.70 -0.31 2.12
CA THR A 91 6.93 0.28 3.44
C THR A 91 7.05 -0.81 4.51
N GLY A 92 7.42 -2.03 4.10
CA GLY A 92 7.56 -3.19 4.96
C GLY A 92 8.55 -2.97 6.10
N GLY A 93 8.13 -3.31 7.31
CA GLY A 93 8.99 -3.26 8.51
C GLY A 93 10.00 -4.42 8.57
N GLY A 94 11.19 -4.13 9.10
CA GLY A 94 12.19 -5.14 9.49
C GLY A 94 12.03 -5.59 10.94
N THR A 95 12.78 -6.61 11.34
CA THR A 95 12.91 -6.99 12.75
C THR A 95 13.98 -6.13 13.42
N GLN A 96 13.70 -5.64 14.63
CA GLN A 96 14.67 -4.93 15.46
C GLN A 96 14.70 -5.55 16.85
N LYS A 97 15.90 -5.77 17.36
CA LYS A 97 16.10 -6.12 18.76
C LYS A 97 15.92 -4.89 19.63
N ILE A 98 15.01 -4.97 20.61
CA ILE A 98 14.84 -3.92 21.62
C ILE A 98 15.24 -4.44 23.00
N THR A 99 15.92 -3.60 23.78
CA THR A 99 16.38 -3.92 25.14
C THR A 99 15.69 -3.06 26.19
N GLN A 100 14.99 -2.01 25.77
CA GLN A 100 14.31 -1.06 26.65
C GLN A 100 12.99 -0.60 26.04
N THR A 101 12.00 -0.39 26.89
CA THR A 101 10.80 0.38 26.55
C THR A 101 11.14 1.86 26.54
N ILE A 102 10.97 2.49 25.39
CA ILE A 102 11.28 3.91 25.18
C ILE A 102 10.11 4.80 25.63
N SER A 103 10.40 6.00 26.15
CA SER A 103 9.35 6.99 26.42
C SER A 103 8.70 7.43 25.09
N PRO A 104 7.36 7.58 25.02
CA PRO A 104 6.36 7.58 26.09
C PRO A 104 5.70 6.22 26.39
N LEU A 105 6.23 5.11 25.87
CA LEU A 105 5.66 3.78 26.06
C LEU A 105 5.72 3.34 27.53
N THR A 106 4.76 2.52 27.94
CA THR A 106 4.54 2.18 29.35
C THR A 106 4.91 0.72 29.67
N VAL A 107 5.19 0.47 30.95
CA VAL A 107 5.41 -0.87 31.52
C VAL A 107 4.41 -1.08 32.64
N ARG A 108 3.66 -2.19 32.59
CA ARG A 108 2.80 -2.64 33.69
C ARG A 108 3.48 -3.82 34.39
N ALA A 109 3.54 -3.77 35.71
CA ALA A 109 4.15 -4.83 36.52
C ALA A 109 3.10 -5.46 37.44
N TYR A 110 3.15 -6.79 37.57
CA TYR A 110 2.25 -7.61 38.38
C TYR A 110 3.04 -8.46 39.37
N GLY A 111 2.45 -8.74 40.53
CA GLY A 111 3.06 -9.49 41.64
C GLY A 111 3.26 -8.64 42.89
N THR A 112 3.86 -9.22 43.93
CA THR A 112 4.06 -8.55 45.22
C THR A 112 5.33 -7.71 45.20
N GLN A 113 5.16 -6.38 45.16
CA GLN A 113 6.26 -5.39 45.13
C GLN A 113 7.30 -5.70 44.03
N PRO A 114 6.89 -5.68 42.75
CA PRO A 114 7.81 -5.96 41.64
C PRO A 114 8.93 -4.90 41.59
N PRO A 115 10.21 -5.30 41.45
CA PRO A 115 11.30 -4.37 41.23
C PRO A 115 11.08 -3.47 39.99
N ASP A 116 11.52 -2.21 40.08
CA ASP A 116 11.46 -1.29 38.93
C ASP A 116 12.77 -1.36 38.13
N PHE A 117 12.69 -1.96 36.94
CA PHE A 117 13.82 -2.10 36.00
C PHE A 117 13.97 -0.91 35.05
N LYS A 118 13.28 0.21 35.28
CA LYS A 118 13.41 1.45 34.48
C LYS A 118 13.21 1.22 32.97
N GLY A 119 12.32 0.29 32.63
CA GLY A 119 11.99 -0.05 31.24
C GLY A 119 12.88 -1.11 30.60
N ALA A 120 13.91 -1.64 31.28
CA ALA A 120 14.73 -2.72 30.74
C ALA A 120 13.91 -4.01 30.52
N ILE A 121 14.14 -4.67 29.38
CA ILE A 121 13.36 -5.82 28.90
C ILE A 121 14.16 -7.10 29.12
N ASN A 122 13.50 -8.13 29.66
CA ASN A 122 14.05 -9.47 29.83
C ASN A 122 15.37 -9.46 30.64
N VAL A 123 15.27 -8.92 31.86
CA VAL A 123 16.40 -8.73 32.78
C VAL A 123 16.62 -9.98 33.61
N ASP A 124 17.87 -10.45 33.68
CA ASP A 124 18.32 -11.47 34.63
C ASP A 124 19.23 -10.84 35.71
N ASP A 125 19.81 -11.66 36.58
CA ASP A 125 20.63 -11.17 37.71
C ASP A 125 21.89 -10.40 37.26
N ASN A 126 22.36 -10.59 36.02
CA ASN A 126 23.63 -10.04 35.53
C ASN A 126 23.51 -9.27 34.19
N SER A 127 22.38 -9.34 33.47
CA SER A 127 22.28 -8.85 32.09
C SER A 127 20.87 -8.42 31.67
N VAL A 128 20.81 -7.58 30.63
CA VAL A 128 19.59 -7.18 29.93
C VAL A 128 19.58 -7.88 28.57
N ASN A 129 18.71 -8.88 28.42
CA ASN A 129 18.74 -9.73 27.23
C ASN A 129 17.98 -9.11 26.05
N GLY A 130 16.94 -8.32 26.32
CA GLY A 130 16.00 -7.84 25.31
C GLY A 130 15.27 -8.98 24.59
N ILE A 131 14.65 -8.65 23.46
CA ILE A 131 13.96 -9.61 22.59
C ILE A 131 14.05 -9.23 21.12
N ASP A 132 13.92 -10.24 20.27
CA ASP A 132 13.46 -10.10 18.90
C ASP A 132 11.95 -10.32 18.86
N ILE A 133 11.21 -9.45 18.18
CA ILE A 133 9.74 -9.47 18.22
C ILE A 133 9.20 -10.19 16.98
N ILE A 134 8.70 -11.42 17.12
CA ILE A 134 7.63 -12.00 16.29
C ILE A 134 6.83 -13.02 17.14
N VAL A 135 5.52 -12.83 17.26
CA VAL A 135 4.55 -13.57 18.12
C VAL A 135 3.60 -14.40 17.22
N PRO A 136 2.74 -15.33 17.68
CA PRO A 136 1.72 -15.91 16.79
C PRO A 136 0.85 -14.81 16.15
N VAL A 137 0.92 -14.73 14.82
CA VAL A 137 0.29 -13.67 14.02
C VAL A 137 -0.68 -14.27 13.03
N TYR A 138 -1.88 -13.71 12.94
CA TYR A 138 -2.71 -13.83 11.74
C TYR A 138 -2.28 -12.74 10.74
N ASN A 139 -1.55 -13.15 9.69
CA ASN A 139 -1.15 -12.23 8.64
C ASN A 139 -2.23 -12.18 7.56
N PHE A 140 -2.60 -10.98 7.15
CA PHE A 140 -3.51 -10.79 6.03
C PHE A 140 -3.08 -9.60 5.19
N SER A 141 -3.50 -9.62 3.93
CA SER A 141 -3.27 -8.53 2.99
C SER A 141 -4.58 -8.10 2.36
N GLU A 142 -4.72 -6.80 2.16
CA GLU A 142 -5.86 -6.22 1.45
C GLU A 142 -5.37 -5.44 0.25
N THR A 143 -5.92 -5.76 -0.93
CA THR A 143 -5.55 -5.12 -2.19
C THR A 143 -6.70 -4.27 -2.71
N ARG A 144 -6.44 -2.98 -3.00
CA ARG A 144 -7.42 -2.04 -3.56
C ARG A 144 -6.87 -1.31 -4.77
N GLN A 145 -7.75 -1.05 -5.73
CA GLN A 145 -7.50 -0.07 -6.77
C GLN A 145 -7.85 1.32 -6.24
N VAL A 146 -6.90 2.25 -6.35
CA VAL A 146 -7.08 3.63 -5.92
C VAL A 146 -6.68 4.59 -7.03
N SER A 147 -7.34 5.74 -7.08
CA SER A 147 -7.00 6.82 -8.02
C SER A 147 -5.56 7.26 -7.80
N SER A 148 -4.84 7.55 -8.88
CA SER A 148 -3.48 8.10 -8.82
C SER A 148 -3.41 9.43 -8.06
N ASP A 149 -4.51 10.19 -8.02
CA ASP A 149 -4.58 11.48 -7.30
C ASP A 149 -4.49 11.31 -5.78
N LEU A 150 -4.87 10.13 -5.27
CA LEU A 150 -4.78 9.81 -3.84
C LEU A 150 -3.33 9.53 -3.41
N ILE A 151 -2.47 9.08 -4.34
CA ILE A 151 -1.09 8.64 -4.08
C ILE A 151 -0.11 9.81 -4.16
N ASN A 152 -0.34 10.85 -3.34
CA ASN A 152 0.60 11.96 -3.18
C ASN A 152 1.59 11.71 -2.03
N ASP A 153 2.56 12.62 -1.87
CA ASP A 153 3.59 12.50 -0.82
C ASP A 153 3.01 12.56 0.60
N GLY A 154 1.90 13.28 0.79
CA GLY A 154 1.16 13.31 2.05
C GLY A 154 0.59 11.95 2.42
N PHE A 155 -0.01 11.24 1.46
CA PHE A 155 -0.52 9.89 1.66
C PHE A 155 0.59 8.88 1.98
N LYS A 156 1.69 8.93 1.23
CA LYS A 156 2.86 8.05 1.47
C LYS A 156 3.48 8.30 2.84
N SER A 157 3.60 9.57 3.24
CA SER A 157 4.09 9.95 4.57
C SER A 157 3.13 9.47 5.66
N ALA A 158 1.82 9.65 5.48
CA ALA A 158 0.82 9.18 6.44
C ALA A 158 0.90 7.65 6.64
N ILE A 159 0.96 6.88 5.56
CA ILE A 159 1.18 5.42 5.63
C ILE A 159 2.49 5.09 6.34
N PHE A 160 3.60 5.73 5.95
CA PHE A 160 4.90 5.49 6.56
C PHE A 160 4.90 5.73 8.07
N THR A 161 4.23 6.79 8.54
CA THR A 161 4.12 7.09 9.98
C THR A 161 3.26 6.12 10.77
N LEU A 162 2.46 5.29 10.10
CA LEU A 162 1.64 4.24 10.70
C LEU A 162 2.34 2.88 10.71
N VAL A 163 3.42 2.70 9.93
CA VAL A 163 4.18 1.44 9.92
C VAL A 163 4.64 1.14 11.35
N SER A 164 4.49 -0.12 11.75
CA SER A 164 4.81 -0.58 13.12
C SER A 164 3.96 0.08 14.22
N LYS A 165 2.77 0.58 13.89
CA LYS A 165 1.78 1.01 14.89
C LYS A 165 0.61 0.04 14.97
N VAL A 166 0.03 -0.04 16.16
CA VAL A 166 -1.20 -0.78 16.39
C VAL A 166 -2.44 0.09 16.30
N ASN A 167 -3.57 -0.48 15.89
CA ASN A 167 -4.85 0.23 15.85
C ASN A 167 -5.21 0.82 17.23
N ASN A 168 -5.58 2.09 17.28
CA ASN A 168 -5.99 2.76 18.52
C ASN A 168 -7.50 2.65 18.84
N ALA A 169 -8.30 2.16 17.88
CA ALA A 169 -9.74 1.98 17.97
C ALA A 169 -10.14 0.63 17.36
N VAL A 170 -11.40 0.24 17.50
CA VAL A 170 -11.93 -0.95 16.80
C VAL A 170 -11.72 -0.77 15.30
N TRP A 171 -11.21 -1.80 14.62
CA TRP A 171 -10.91 -1.76 13.19
C TRP A 171 -11.07 -3.15 12.58
N HIS A 172 -11.91 -3.28 11.55
CA HIS A 172 -12.24 -4.56 10.90
C HIS A 172 -12.61 -5.70 11.87
N GLY A 173 -13.41 -5.37 12.88
CA GLY A 173 -13.87 -6.33 13.90
C GLY A 173 -12.84 -6.68 14.99
N PHE A 174 -11.61 -6.16 14.90
CA PHE A 174 -10.59 -6.31 15.92
C PHE A 174 -10.63 -5.15 16.92
N ALA A 175 -10.41 -5.45 18.21
CA ALA A 175 -10.38 -4.44 19.26
C ALA A 175 -9.11 -3.57 19.15
N ALA A 176 -9.13 -2.41 19.81
CA ALA A 176 -7.95 -1.54 19.89
C ALA A 176 -6.73 -2.30 20.45
N GLY A 177 -5.59 -2.19 19.78
CA GLY A 177 -4.33 -2.83 20.13
C GLY A 177 -4.13 -4.25 19.60
N GLU A 178 -5.03 -4.75 18.75
CA GLU A 178 -4.97 -6.11 18.19
C GLU A 178 -4.35 -6.18 16.81
N VAL A 179 -4.36 -5.09 16.02
CA VAL A 179 -3.88 -5.08 14.64
C VAL A 179 -2.66 -4.20 14.52
N LEU A 180 -1.55 -4.79 14.08
CA LEU A 180 -0.31 -4.13 13.70
C LEU A 180 -0.29 -3.88 12.20
N PHE A 181 0.01 -2.64 11.80
CA PHE A 181 0.23 -2.30 10.40
C PHE A 181 1.67 -2.62 9.99
N MET A 182 1.83 -3.59 9.10
CA MET A 182 3.14 -4.09 8.66
C MET A 182 3.72 -3.27 7.49
N GLY A 183 2.89 -2.44 6.86
CA GLY A 183 3.23 -1.62 5.71
C GLY A 183 2.28 -1.85 4.55
N ALA A 184 2.45 -1.04 3.51
CA ALA A 184 1.79 -1.18 2.22
C ALA A 184 2.81 -1.20 1.09
N SER A 185 2.45 -1.89 0.02
CA SER A 185 3.14 -1.85 -1.26
C SER A 185 2.18 -1.35 -2.34
N GLY A 186 2.66 -0.54 -3.26
CA GLY A 186 1.84 -0.05 -4.37
C GLY A 186 2.55 -0.13 -5.70
N SER A 187 1.79 -0.48 -6.74
CA SER A 187 2.24 -0.47 -8.13
C SER A 187 1.25 0.30 -9.01
N ARG A 188 1.76 1.18 -9.86
CA ARG A 188 0.93 1.90 -10.85
C ARG A 188 1.00 1.19 -12.20
N HIS A 189 -0.15 0.87 -12.78
CA HIS A 189 -0.19 0.31 -14.12
C HIS A 189 -0.14 1.42 -15.17
N SER A 190 0.89 1.42 -16.01
CA SER A 190 1.11 2.41 -17.08
C SER A 190 -0.08 2.52 -18.05
N ARG A 191 -0.83 1.44 -18.29
CA ARG A 191 -1.92 1.41 -19.27
C ARG A 191 -3.24 2.03 -18.79
N THR A 192 -3.59 1.90 -17.51
CA THR A 192 -4.88 2.38 -16.97
C THR A 192 -4.73 3.58 -16.05
N GLY A 193 -3.52 3.85 -15.55
CA GLY A 193 -3.25 4.93 -14.59
C GLY A 193 -3.66 4.59 -13.15
N ASP A 194 -4.42 3.51 -12.95
CA ASP A 194 -4.83 3.02 -11.65
C ASP A 194 -3.63 2.52 -10.84
N VAL A 195 -3.69 2.75 -9.53
CA VAL A 195 -2.70 2.25 -8.58
C VAL A 195 -3.30 1.08 -7.83
N GLU A 196 -2.63 -0.06 -7.89
CA GLU A 196 -2.92 -1.19 -7.02
C GLU A 196 -2.13 -1.02 -5.73
N LEU A 197 -2.83 -0.89 -4.61
CA LEU A 197 -2.25 -0.87 -3.28
C LEU A 197 -2.54 -2.18 -2.57
N THR A 198 -1.50 -2.82 -2.06
CA THR A 198 -1.60 -3.98 -1.16
C THR A 198 -1.11 -3.58 0.22
N TYR A 199 -2.00 -3.61 1.20
CA TYR A 199 -1.69 -3.38 2.61
C TYR A 199 -1.41 -4.71 3.29
N LYS A 200 -0.47 -4.72 4.23
CA LYS A 200 -0.09 -5.89 5.02
C LYS A 200 -0.39 -5.62 6.48
N PHE A 201 -1.09 -6.55 7.11
CA PHE A 201 -1.50 -6.45 8.50
C PHE A 201 -1.19 -7.75 9.23
N ALA A 202 -1.09 -7.60 10.53
CA ALA A 202 -0.82 -8.66 11.47
C ALA A 202 -1.79 -8.50 12.64
N ALA A 203 -2.58 -9.52 12.97
CA ALA A 203 -3.49 -9.48 14.11
C ALA A 203 -3.07 -10.45 15.22
N SER A 204 -3.20 -9.98 16.47
CA SER A 204 -2.99 -10.77 17.68
C SER A 204 -4.04 -10.36 18.73
N PRO A 205 -4.85 -11.29 19.28
CA PRO A 205 -5.89 -10.95 20.23
C PRO A 205 -5.37 -10.38 21.54
N ASN A 206 -6.11 -9.43 22.11
CA ASN A 206 -5.92 -8.98 23.48
C ASN A 206 -6.29 -10.12 24.44
N LYS A 207 -5.51 -10.26 25.52
CA LYS A 207 -5.74 -11.25 26.57
C LYS A 207 -5.87 -10.56 27.93
N SER A 208 -6.93 -10.90 28.64
CA SER A 208 -7.17 -10.46 30.01
C SER A 208 -7.16 -11.68 30.96
N ASN A 209 -7.07 -11.41 32.26
CA ASN A 209 -7.10 -12.44 33.31
C ASN A 209 -6.05 -13.55 33.13
N ILE A 210 -4.91 -13.23 32.51
CA ILE A 210 -3.79 -14.17 32.44
C ILE A 210 -3.33 -14.46 33.86
N THR A 211 -3.04 -15.72 34.14
CA THR A 211 -2.49 -16.18 35.42
C THR A 211 -1.19 -16.93 35.16
N ILE A 212 -0.13 -16.55 35.88
CA ILE A 212 1.20 -17.16 35.82
C ILE A 212 1.62 -17.48 37.26
N GLY A 213 1.66 -18.76 37.60
CA GLY A 213 1.83 -19.18 39.00
C GLY A 213 0.70 -18.64 39.87
N SER A 214 1.05 -17.92 40.94
CA SER A 214 0.09 -17.24 41.83
C SER A 214 -0.28 -15.83 41.39
N ILE A 215 0.35 -15.29 40.34
CA ILE A 215 0.13 -13.93 39.85
C ILE A 215 -1.04 -13.98 38.86
N SER A 216 -2.16 -13.36 39.20
CA SER A 216 -3.39 -13.32 38.40
C SER A 216 -3.78 -11.89 38.00
N GLY A 217 -4.82 -11.77 37.16
CA GLY A 217 -5.32 -10.47 36.70
C GLY A 217 -4.41 -9.78 35.69
N ILE A 218 -3.52 -10.52 35.03
CA ILE A 218 -2.57 -9.95 34.08
C ILE A 218 -3.31 -9.59 32.78
N GLU A 219 -3.12 -8.36 32.32
CA GLU A 219 -3.68 -7.84 31.08
C GLU A 219 -2.57 -7.59 30.07
N LYS A 220 -2.73 -8.15 28.88
CA LYS A 220 -1.76 -8.06 27.78
C LYS A 220 -2.50 -7.82 26.47
N LYS A 221 -2.27 -6.67 25.85
CA LYS A 221 -2.71 -6.42 24.48
C LYS A 221 -1.95 -7.29 23.49
N GLY A 222 -2.53 -7.49 22.31
CA GLY A 222 -1.99 -8.39 21.27
C GLY A 222 -0.49 -8.24 21.06
N TRP A 223 -0.06 -7.00 20.89
CA TRP A 223 1.30 -6.62 20.50
C TRP A 223 2.19 -6.11 21.63
N GLU A 224 1.77 -6.24 22.89
CA GLU A 224 2.66 -5.98 24.02
C GLU A 224 3.59 -7.16 24.26
N TYR A 225 4.73 -6.94 24.91
CA TYR A 225 5.63 -8.01 25.30
C TYR A 225 5.48 -8.33 26.78
N LEU A 226 5.29 -9.62 27.10
CA LEU A 226 5.20 -10.10 28.47
C LEU A 226 6.44 -10.93 28.79
N TRP A 227 7.11 -10.63 29.90
CA TRP A 227 8.14 -11.50 30.47
C TRP A 227 7.95 -11.71 31.97
N VAL A 228 8.52 -12.80 32.47
CA VAL A 228 8.36 -13.25 33.85
C VAL A 228 9.73 -13.26 34.52
N ARG A 229 9.83 -12.57 35.65
CA ARG A 229 10.98 -12.70 36.54
C ARG A 229 10.72 -13.84 37.51
N TYR A 230 11.64 -14.78 37.56
CA TYR A 230 11.61 -15.91 38.49
C TYR A 230 12.49 -15.64 39.72
N GLU A 231 12.15 -16.26 40.83
CA GLU A 231 13.01 -16.36 42.01
C GLU A 231 13.18 -17.81 42.45
N LYS A 232 14.32 -18.10 43.09
CA LYS A 232 14.62 -19.43 43.61
C LYS A 232 13.75 -19.70 44.84
N SER A 233 13.22 -20.91 44.90
CA SER A 233 12.49 -21.45 46.06
C SER A 233 12.88 -22.91 46.31
N THR A 234 12.37 -23.51 47.36
CA THR A 234 12.59 -24.92 47.70
C THR A 234 11.25 -25.60 47.93
N ASP A 235 11.03 -26.73 47.24
CA ASP A 235 9.89 -27.61 47.45
C ASP A 235 10.36 -29.06 47.51
N GLN A 236 9.91 -29.81 48.51
CA GLN A 236 10.26 -31.23 48.70
C GLN A 236 11.77 -31.54 48.56
N ASN A 237 12.63 -30.70 49.14
CA ASN A 237 14.11 -30.76 49.06
C ASN A 237 14.71 -30.57 47.64
N CYS A 238 13.92 -30.06 46.70
CA CYS A 238 14.36 -29.67 45.36
C CYS A 238 14.39 -28.14 45.23
N LEU A 239 15.45 -27.61 44.61
CA LEU A 239 15.50 -26.21 44.20
C LEU A 239 14.60 -26.01 42.98
N ILE A 240 13.66 -25.08 43.08
CA ILE A 240 12.72 -24.72 42.01
C ILE A 240 12.81 -23.23 41.71
N GLN A 241 12.27 -22.83 40.56
CA GLN A 241 12.11 -21.42 40.17
C GLN A 241 10.62 -21.11 40.14
N ILE A 242 10.18 -20.09 40.88
CA ILE A 242 8.78 -19.67 40.92
C ILE A 242 8.62 -18.26 40.36
N PRO A 243 7.51 -17.94 39.68
CA PRO A 243 7.25 -16.58 39.20
C PRO A 243 7.18 -15.59 40.37
N ARG A 244 8.01 -14.55 40.34
CA ARG A 244 8.00 -13.46 41.33
C ARG A 244 7.27 -12.22 40.83
N ALA A 245 7.50 -11.86 39.58
CA ALA A 245 6.89 -10.69 38.96
C ALA A 245 6.67 -10.93 37.47
N VAL A 246 5.63 -10.31 36.93
CA VAL A 246 5.36 -10.30 35.48
C VAL A 246 5.39 -8.86 35.00
N TYR A 247 6.06 -8.62 33.88
CA TYR A 247 6.15 -7.30 33.26
C TYR A 247 5.55 -7.35 31.87
N VAL A 248 4.64 -6.41 31.59
CA VAL A 248 4.01 -6.22 30.30
C VAL A 248 4.46 -4.88 29.74
N HIS A 249 5.28 -4.93 28.70
CA HIS A 249 5.88 -3.79 28.02
C HIS A 249 5.06 -3.44 26.78
N GLN A 250 4.71 -2.17 26.64
CA GLN A 250 4.32 -1.64 25.35
C GLN A 250 5.56 -1.51 24.47
N VAL A 251 5.55 -2.19 23.33
CA VAL A 251 6.68 -2.22 22.37
C VAL A 251 6.34 -1.60 21.02
N TYR A 252 5.05 -1.34 20.76
CA TYR A 252 4.56 -0.60 19.61
C TYR A 252 3.69 0.57 20.04
N GLU A 253 3.80 1.68 19.33
CA GLU A 253 2.90 2.83 19.48
C GLU A 253 1.52 2.52 18.90
N SER A 254 0.50 3.23 19.37
CA SER A 254 -0.83 3.20 18.76
C SER A 254 -0.97 4.29 17.69
N GLY A 255 -1.77 4.02 16.66
CA GLY A 255 -2.04 4.94 15.56
C GLY A 255 -3.50 4.86 15.11
N THR A 256 -3.98 5.96 14.52
CA THR A 256 -5.32 6.02 13.93
C THR A 256 -5.28 5.49 12.51
N PHE A 257 -5.97 4.38 12.25
CA PHE A 257 -5.93 3.71 10.94
C PHE A 257 -6.86 4.33 9.89
N THR A 258 -7.62 5.38 10.23
CA THR A 258 -8.46 6.11 9.27
C THR A 258 -7.65 6.67 8.09
N ALA A 259 -6.40 7.04 8.31
CA ALA A 259 -5.50 7.55 7.27
C ALA A 259 -5.11 6.49 6.22
N LEU A 260 -5.37 5.20 6.47
CA LEU A 260 -5.16 4.14 5.48
C LEU A 260 -6.22 4.13 4.37
N GLY A 261 -7.37 4.79 4.59
CA GLY A 261 -8.45 4.90 3.59
C GLY A 261 -9.24 3.60 3.36
N LEU A 262 -9.16 2.64 4.29
CA LEU A 262 -9.78 1.31 4.13
C LEU A 262 -11.23 1.23 4.64
N GLY A 263 -11.71 2.25 5.34
CA GLY A 263 -13.01 2.19 6.03
C GLY A 263 -12.95 1.35 7.30
N ASP A 264 -14.08 1.22 7.99
CA ASP A 264 -14.25 0.38 9.19
C ASP A 264 -14.39 -1.11 8.88
#